data_AF-A0A4R1QFZ2-F1
#
_entry.id   AF-A0A4R1QFZ2-F1
#
_cell.length_a   1.000
_cell.length_b   1.000
_cell.length_c   1.000
_cell.angle_alpha   90.00
_cell.angle_beta   90.00
_cell.angle_gamma   90.00
#
_symmetry.space_group_name_H-M   'P 1'
#
loop_
_entity.id
_entity.type
_entity.pdbx_description
1 polymer ?
#
loop_
_entity_poly.entity_id
_entity_poly.type
_entity_poly.pdbx_seq_one_letter_code
_entity_poly.pdbx_strand_id
1 'polypeptide(L)'
;MTIYEFIGRTDLAMIRFSISLLNEIETKIIKKQFISQNQALNYAKKRIHGFLRQTHLKRAVIAVYKYELYLYIKRKLLPIFQKYNVLTCA
;
A
#
# COMPACT_ATOMS: atom_id res chain seq x y z
N MET A 1 20.56 -0.01 20.36
CA MET A 1 19.78 -0.77 19.36
C MET A 1 18.65 0.10 18.87
N THR A 2 18.75 0.59 17.64
CA THR A 2 17.72 1.41 16.99
C THR A 2 16.70 0.52 16.27
N ILE A 3 15.49 1.02 16.04
CA ILE A 3 14.47 0.32 15.22
C ILE A 3 15.04 -0.06 13.84
N TYR A 4 15.94 0.76 13.31
CA TYR A 4 16.63 0.52 12.06
C TYR A 4 17.57 -0.70 12.09
N GLU A 5 18.31 -0.88 13.18
CA GLU A 5 19.17 -2.05 13.40
C GLU A 5 18.36 -3.31 13.68
N PHE A 6 17.19 -3.16 14.31
CA PHE A 6 16.31 -4.29 14.64
C PHE A 6 15.51 -4.80 13.44
N ILE A 7 14.93 -3.91 12.63
CA ILE A 7 14.06 -4.25 11.50
C ILE A 7 14.86 -4.48 10.20
N GLY A 8 16.01 -3.82 10.05
CA GLY A 8 16.76 -3.81 8.80
C GLY A 8 16.23 -2.77 7.80
N ARG A 9 17.11 -2.33 6.89
CA ARG A 9 16.86 -1.22 5.94
C ARG A 9 15.66 -1.47 5.03
N THR A 10 15.59 -2.66 4.46
CA THR A 10 14.59 -3.03 3.46
C THR A 10 13.19 -3.07 4.08
N ASP A 11 13.03 -3.79 5.18
CA ASP A 11 11.74 -3.92 5.86
C ASP A 11 11.24 -2.57 6.38
N LEU A 12 12.13 -1.73 6.92
CA LEU A 12 11.77 -0.37 7.30
C LEU A 12 11.29 0.47 6.10
N ALA A 13 11.92 0.32 4.94
CA ALA A 13 11.49 1.00 3.72
C ALA A 13 10.11 0.51 3.25
N MET A 14 9.84 -0.80 3.33
CA MET A 14 8.52 -1.38 3.01
C MET A 14 7.43 -0.84 3.93
N ILE A 15 7.70 -0.77 5.25
CA ILE A 15 6.78 -0.22 6.25
C ILE A 15 6.50 1.26 5.94
N ARG A 16 7.53 2.08 5.78
CA ARG A 16 7.39 3.51 5.46
C ARG A 16 6.60 3.72 4.16
N PHE A 17 6.91 2.93 3.13
CA PHE A 17 6.18 2.96 1.87
C PHE A 17 4.69 2.64 2.07
N SER A 18 4.38 1.58 2.81
CA SER A 18 2.98 1.17 3.05
C SER A 18 2.16 2.25 3.76
N ILE A 19 2.73 2.91 4.77
CA ILE A 19 2.08 4.00 5.51
C ILE A 19 1.88 5.21 4.58
N SER A 20 2.91 5.58 3.83
CA SER A 20 2.84 6.68 2.87
C SER A 20 1.76 6.45 1.82
N LEU A 21 1.68 5.24 1.26
CA LEU A 21 0.68 4.88 0.25
C LEU A 21 -0.75 4.90 0.83
N LEU A 22 -0.95 4.45 2.07
CA LEU A 22 -2.25 4.54 2.74
C LEU A 22 -2.71 5.99 2.89
N ASN A 23 -1.83 6.86 3.40
CA ASN A 23 -2.13 8.29 3.56
C ASN A 23 -2.42 8.97 2.22
N GLU A 24 -1.66 8.60 1.18
CA GLU A 24 -1.88 9.11 -0.18
C GLU A 24 -3.27 8.71 -0.70
N ILE A 25 -3.65 7.44 -0.56
CA ILE A 25 -4.95 6.94 -1.02
C ILE A 25 -6.09 7.59 -0.22
N GLU A 26 -5.96 7.70 1.11
CA GLU A 26 -6.96 8.38 1.95
C GLU A 26 -7.13 9.84 1.53
N THR A 27 -6.03 10.55 1.30
CA THR A 27 -6.07 11.93 0.79
C THR A 27 -6.81 12.02 -0.55
N LYS A 28 -6.58 11.07 -1.46
CA LYS A 28 -7.27 11.00 -2.76
C LYS A 28 -8.75 10.71 -2.62
N ILE A 29 -9.16 9.88 -1.65
CA ILE A 29 -10.56 9.62 -1.33
C ILE A 29 -11.23 10.88 -0.77
N ILE A 30 -10.61 11.56 0.19
CA ILE A 30 -11.13 12.81 0.78
C ILE A 30 -11.33 13.88 -0.30
N LYS A 31 -10.40 13.97 -1.25
CA LYS A 31 -10.48 14.88 -2.41
C LYS A 31 -11.44 14.40 -3.51
N LYS A 32 -12.19 13.31 -3.29
CA LYS A 32 -13.09 12.66 -4.26
C LYS A 32 -12.43 12.26 -5.59
N GLN A 33 -11.11 12.07 -5.60
CA GLN A 33 -10.36 11.58 -6.76
C GLN A 33 -10.50 10.06 -6.92
N PHE A 34 -10.76 9.35 -5.83
CA PHE A 34 -11.18 7.96 -5.83
C PHE A 34 -12.61 7.87 -5.33
N ILE A 35 -13.51 7.47 -6.22
CA ILE A 35 -14.94 7.36 -5.96
C ILE A 35 -15.31 5.90 -5.68
N SER A 36 -14.56 4.96 -6.26
CA SER A 36 -14.76 3.53 -6.03
C SER A 36 -13.56 2.83 -5.38
N GLN A 37 -13.85 1.75 -4.65
CA GLN A 37 -12.83 0.94 -4.00
C GLN A 37 -11.87 0.32 -5.02
N ASN A 38 -12.38 -0.07 -6.19
CA ASN A 38 -11.56 -0.64 -7.27
C ASN A 38 -10.53 0.36 -7.81
N GLN A 39 -10.85 1.65 -7.90
CA GLN A 39 -9.87 2.68 -8.28
C GLN A 39 -8.72 2.74 -7.29
N ALA A 40 -9.03 2.81 -5.99
CA ALA A 40 -8.04 2.86 -4.93
C ALA A 40 -7.18 1.57 -4.87
N LEU A 41 -7.80 0.40 -5.00
CA LEU A 41 -7.08 -0.88 -4.99
C LEU A 41 -6.19 -1.09 -6.22
N ASN A 42 -6.66 -0.67 -7.40
CA ASN A 42 -5.85 -0.71 -8.63
C ASN A 42 -4.68 0.28 -8.56
N TYR A 43 -4.91 1.46 -7.99
CA TYR A 43 -3.86 2.42 -7.72
C TYR A 43 -2.80 1.84 -6.77
N ALA A 44 -3.22 1.25 -5.65
CA ALA A 44 -2.33 0.59 -4.70
C ALA A 44 -1.47 -0.48 -5.38
N LYS A 45 -2.08 -1.37 -6.18
CA LYS A 45 -1.34 -2.40 -6.94
C LYS A 45 -0.27 -1.80 -7.84
N LYS A 46 -0.59 -0.75 -8.60
CA LYS A 46 0.36 -0.07 -9.50
C LYS A 46 1.51 0.56 -8.71
N ARG A 47 1.23 1.22 -7.59
CA ARG A 47 2.25 1.86 -6.74
C ARG A 47 3.16 0.84 -6.07
N ILE A 48 2.61 -0.24 -5.52
CA ILE A 48 3.40 -1.36 -4.96
C ILE A 48 4.33 -1.93 -6.04
N HIS A 49 3.80 -2.19 -7.23
CA HIS A 49 4.61 -2.74 -8.32
C HIS A 49 5.74 -1.78 -8.74
N GLY A 50 5.43 -0.49 -8.89
CA GLY A 50 6.42 0.53 -9.21
C GLY A 50 7.53 0.63 -8.16
N PHE A 51 7.17 0.63 -6.87
CA PHE A 51 8.12 0.68 -5.76
C PHE A 51 9.04 -0.56 -5.75
N LEU A 52 8.47 -1.76 -5.84
CA LEU A 52 9.26 -3.00 -5.78
C LEU A 52 10.19 -3.17 -6.98
N ARG A 53 9.83 -2.65 -8.17
CA ARG A 53 10.73 -2.65 -9.34
C ARG A 53 12.00 -1.82 -9.14
N GLN A 54 11.97 -0.84 -8.23
CA GLN A 54 13.14 0.00 -7.91
C GLN A 54 14.05 -0.65 -6.86
N THR A 55 13.66 -1.80 -6.30
CA THR A 55 14.46 -2.52 -5.31
C THR A 55 15.39 -3.53 -5.98
N HIS A 56 16.58 -3.74 -5.42
CA HIS A 56 17.54 -4.75 -5.89
C HIS A 56 17.28 -6.16 -5.29
N LEU A 57 16.03 -6.46 -4.93
CA LEU A 57 15.66 -7.71 -4.28
C LEU A 57 15.54 -8.87 -5.28
N LYS A 58 15.75 -10.09 -4.80
CA LYS A 58 15.52 -11.30 -5.59
C LYS A 58 14.03 -11.40 -5.97
N ARG A 59 13.74 -11.96 -7.16
CA ARG A 59 12.36 -12.09 -7.68
C ARG A 59 11.39 -12.79 -6.72
N ALA A 60 11.84 -13.84 -6.04
CA ALA A 60 11.02 -14.55 -5.04
C ALA A 60 10.64 -13.63 -3.87
N VAL A 61 11.60 -12.84 -3.37
CA VAL A 61 11.37 -11.88 -2.27
C VAL A 61 10.42 -10.76 -2.72
N ILE A 62 10.58 -10.26 -3.95
CA ILE A 62 9.66 -9.29 -4.55
C ILE A 62 8.24 -9.85 -4.61
N ALA A 63 8.07 -11.12 -5.00
CA ALA A 63 6.75 -11.75 -5.07
C ALA A 63 6.07 -11.80 -3.70
N VAL A 64 6.82 -12.17 -2.65
CA VAL A 64 6.33 -12.17 -1.27
C VAL A 64 5.92 -10.76 -0.84
N TYR A 65 6.81 -9.76 -0.95
CA TYR A 65 6.45 -8.39 -0.57
C TYR A 65 5.28 -7.84 -1.36
N LYS A 66 5.18 -8.14 -2.67
CA LYS A 66 4.05 -7.69 -3.49
C LYS A 66 2.74 -8.20 -2.94
N TYR A 67 2.70 -9.47 -2.54
CA TYR A 67 1.52 -10.08 -1.94
C TYR A 67 1.21 -9.49 -0.55
N GLU A 68 2.21 -9.46 0.33
CA GLU A 68 2.05 -9.00 1.71
C GLU A 68 1.65 -7.52 1.78
N LEU A 69 2.32 -6.65 1.02
CA LEU A 69 1.97 -5.23 0.96
C LEU A 69 0.56 -5.03 0.42
N TYR A 70 0.16 -5.76 -0.61
CA TYR A 70 -1.19 -5.64 -1.17
C TYR A 70 -2.24 -6.08 -0.16
N LEU A 71 -2.02 -7.21 0.52
CA LEU A 71 -2.93 -7.72 1.54
C LEU A 71 -3.05 -6.76 2.72
N TYR A 72 -1.91 -6.25 3.22
CA TYR A 72 -1.86 -5.28 4.30
C TYR A 72 -2.62 -4.00 3.94
N ILE A 73 -2.33 -3.40 2.78
CA ILE A 73 -2.98 -2.16 2.35
C ILE A 73 -4.47 -2.38 2.13
N LYS A 74 -4.87 -3.47 1.46
CA LYS A 74 -6.29 -3.80 1.25
C LYS A 74 -7.04 -3.88 2.57
N ARG A 75 -6.49 -4.56 3.58
CA ARG A 75 -7.08 -4.67 4.92
C ARG A 75 -7.20 -3.29 5.60
N LYS A 76 -6.18 -2.44 5.49
CA LYS A 76 -6.16 -1.11 6.10
C LYS A 76 -7.07 -0.10 5.39
N LEU A 77 -7.33 -0.28 4.10
CA LEU A 77 -8.26 0.58 3.36
C LEU A 77 -9.73 0.27 3.63
N LEU A 78 -10.07 -0.94 4.07
CA LEU A 78 -11.45 -1.33 4.36
C LEU A 78 -12.18 -0.36 5.31
N PRO A 79 -11.63 -0.04 6.51
CA PRO A 79 -12.26 0.94 7.39
C PRO A 79 -12.31 2.37 6.80
N ILE A 80 -11.33 2.73 5.96
CA ILE A 80 -11.31 4.05 5.27
C ILE A 80 -12.45 4.13 4.25
N PHE A 81 -12.66 3.06 3.48
CA PHE A 81 -13.77 2.98 2.53
C PHE A 81 -15.13 3.11 3.22
N GLN A 82 -15.29 2.45 4.36
CA GLN A 82 -16.51 2.56 5.17
C GLN A 82 -16.69 3.98 5.73
N LYS A 83 -15.63 4.56 6.30
CA LYS A 83 -15.65 5.92 6.88
C LYS A 83 -16.06 7.00 5.85
N TYR A 84 -15.62 6.86 4.60
CA TYR A 84 -15.88 7.85 3.54
C TYR A 84 -16.94 7.41 2.53
N ASN A 85 -17.70 6.35 2.81
CA ASN A 85 -18.75 5.80 1.92
C ASN A 85 -18.27 5.58 0.48
N VAL A 86 -17.05 5.06 0.31
CA VAL A 86 -16.46 4.80 -1.01
C VAL A 86 -17.21 3.65 -1.69
N LEU A 87 -17.64 3.89 -2.93
CA LEU A 87 -18.50 2.96 -3.66
C LEU A 87 -17.82 1.61 -3.90
N THR A 88 -18.56 0.55 -3.57
CA THR A 88 -18.18 -0.81 -3.94
C THR A 88 -18.71 -1.07 -5.34
N CYS A 89 -17.84 -1.35 -6.31
CA CYS A 89 -18.26 -1.85 -7.60
C CYS A 89 -18.13 -3.37 -7.58
N ALA A 90 -19.25 -4.07 -7.82
CA ALA A 90 -19.31 -5.51 -8.02
C ALA A 90 -18.61 -5.92 -9.33
#